data_AF-A0A959F5E2-F1
#
_entry.id   AF-A0A959F5E2-F1
#
_cell.length_a   1.000
_cell.length_b   1.000
_cell.length_c   1.000
_cell.angle_alpha   90.00
_cell.angle_beta   90.00
_cell.angle_gamma   90.00
#
_symmetry.space_group_name_H-M   'P 1'
#
loop_
_entity.id
_entity.type
_entity.pdbx_description
1 polymer ?
#
loop_
_entity_poly.entity_id
_entity_poly.type
_entity_poly.pdbx_seq_one_letter_code
_entity_poly.pdbx_strand_id
1 'polypeptide(L)'
;MTTEINIQRKIMLAASEAGFVVFRNNQGVGVVGSNTVFPSKTVGLTLYPGDAVVRRARYVRYGVCNPGGSDLIGYKPVTITPDMVGQTVAVFTAVEAKSATGRATKKQKNFLRRVQSDGGIAIIARSPEDLP
;
A
#
# COMPACT_ATOMS: atom_id res chain seq x y z
N MET A 1 1.83 -16.25 -19.32
CA MET A 1 2.04 -15.99 -17.88
C MET A 1 1.12 -14.86 -17.45
N THR A 2 0.28 -15.08 -16.43
CA THR A 2 -0.54 -14.00 -15.86
C THR A 2 0.36 -13.08 -15.03
N THR A 3 0.35 -11.78 -15.34
CA THR A 3 1.17 -10.80 -14.60
C THR A 3 0.60 -10.56 -13.20
N GLU A 4 1.45 -10.18 -12.24
CA GLU A 4 1.01 -9.86 -10.87
C GLU A 4 -0.01 -8.72 -10.84
N ILE A 5 0.05 -7.79 -11.80
CA ILE A 5 -0.96 -6.74 -11.99
C ILE A 5 -2.34 -7.31 -12.32
N ASN A 6 -2.40 -8.34 -13.19
CA ASN A 6 -3.67 -8.97 -13.55
C ASN A 6 -4.22 -9.80 -12.38
N ILE A 7 -3.35 -10.44 -11.59
CA ILE A 7 -3.75 -11.15 -10.36
C ILE A 7 -4.30 -10.15 -9.33
N GLN A 8 -3.61 -9.04 -9.09
CA GLN A 8 -4.06 -7.99 -8.19
C GLN A 8 -5.45 -7.46 -8.57
N ARG A 9 -5.71 -7.20 -9.85
CA ARG A 9 -7.03 -6.73 -10.32
C ARG A 9 -8.13 -7.75 -10.03
N LYS A 10 -7.88 -9.04 -10.26
CA LYS A 10 -8.83 -10.11 -9.94
C LYS A 10 -9.08 -10.20 -8.43
N ILE A 11 -8.03 -10.09 -7.63
CA ILE A 11 -8.13 -10.04 -6.16
C ILE A 11 -8.95 -8.83 -5.71
N MET A 12 -8.78 -7.66 -6.32
CA MET A 12 -9.58 -6.47 -5.96
C MET A 12 -11.08 -6.67 -6.24
N LEU A 13 -11.43 -7.29 -7.38
CA LEU A 13 -12.83 -7.61 -7.71
C LEU A 13 -13.40 -8.61 -6.69
N ALA A 14 -12.71 -9.71 -6.45
CA ALA A 14 -13.16 -10.74 -5.51
C ALA A 14 -13.21 -10.24 -4.06
N ALA A 15 -12.29 -9.37 -3.65
CA ALA A 15 -12.32 -8.72 -2.34
C ALA A 15 -13.59 -7.86 -2.20
N SER A 16 -13.97 -7.12 -3.23
CA SER A 16 -15.22 -6.36 -3.22
C SER A 16 -16.44 -7.28 -3.12
N GLU A 17 -16.45 -8.39 -3.84
CA GLU A 17 -17.53 -9.40 -3.79
C GLU A 17 -17.63 -10.06 -2.41
N ALA A 18 -16.49 -10.30 -1.75
CA ALA A 18 -16.40 -10.83 -0.39
C ALA A 18 -16.63 -9.78 0.72
N GLY A 19 -17.06 -8.56 0.35
CA GLY A 19 -17.44 -7.49 1.27
C GLY A 19 -16.28 -6.68 1.83
N PHE A 20 -15.06 -6.84 1.31
CA PHE A 20 -13.93 -5.99 1.68
C PHE A 20 -13.94 -4.68 0.90
N VAL A 21 -13.50 -3.60 1.55
CA VAL A 21 -13.14 -2.35 0.90
C VAL A 21 -11.61 -2.28 0.85
N VAL A 22 -11.03 -2.47 -0.34
CA VAL A 22 -9.57 -2.51 -0.54
C VAL A 22 -9.08 -1.43 -1.50
N PHE A 23 -7.93 -0.86 -1.19
CA PHE A 23 -7.26 0.17 -1.96
C PHE A 23 -5.86 -0.28 -2.35
N ARG A 24 -5.37 0.19 -3.50
CA ARG A 24 -3.98 -0.06 -3.91
C ARG A 24 -3.02 0.81 -3.09
N ASN A 25 -2.06 0.16 -2.44
CA ASN A 25 -1.04 0.81 -1.65
C ASN A 25 0.22 1.05 -2.50
N ASN A 26 0.24 2.12 -3.27
CA ASN A 26 1.40 2.45 -4.10
C ASN A 26 2.58 2.89 -3.21
N GLN A 27 3.67 2.12 -3.26
CA GLN A 27 4.92 2.41 -2.56
C GLN A 27 5.92 3.06 -3.49
N GLY A 28 6.62 4.09 -3.02
CA GLY A 28 7.68 4.70 -3.81
C GLY A 28 8.42 5.82 -3.11
N VAL A 29 9.26 6.50 -3.88
CA VAL A 29 10.00 7.68 -3.45
C VAL A 29 9.66 8.84 -4.38
N GLY A 30 9.15 9.92 -3.79
CA GLY A 30 8.94 11.18 -4.47
C GLY A 30 10.03 12.18 -4.10
N VAL A 31 10.20 13.20 -4.95
CA VAL A 31 11.01 14.38 -4.61
C VAL A 31 10.05 15.52 -4.34
N VAL A 32 10.13 16.12 -3.15
CA VAL A 32 9.35 17.31 -2.82
C VAL A 32 10.30 18.46 -2.50
N GLY A 33 9.85 19.68 -2.77
CA GLY A 33 10.63 20.90 -2.55
C GLY A 33 9.72 22.08 -2.24
N SER A 34 10.30 23.23 -1.93
CA SER A 34 9.55 24.46 -1.68
C SER A 34 9.58 25.38 -2.89
N ASN A 35 8.45 26.01 -3.20
CA ASN A 35 8.37 27.02 -4.27
C ASN A 35 8.90 28.40 -3.83
N THR A 36 9.02 28.62 -2.53
CA THR A 36 9.40 29.92 -1.95
C THR A 36 10.78 29.86 -1.34
N VAL A 37 11.78 30.14 -2.17
CA VAL A 37 13.12 30.49 -1.72
C VAL A 37 13.57 31.64 -2.60
N PHE A 38 13.77 32.82 -2.01
CA PHE A 38 14.51 33.89 -2.67
C PHE A 38 15.99 33.56 -2.50
N PRO A 39 16.69 33.07 -3.53
CA PRO A 39 18.11 32.80 -3.40
C PRO A 39 18.84 34.13 -3.10
N SER A 40 19.76 34.12 -2.15
CA SER A 40 20.58 35.29 -1.82
C SER A 40 21.55 35.66 -2.95
N LYS A 41 21.82 34.72 -3.86
CA LYS A 41 22.61 34.91 -5.09
C LYS A 41 22.00 34.08 -6.23
N THR A 42 21.85 34.67 -7.41
CA THR A 42 21.41 33.96 -8.62
C THR A 42 22.48 32.96 -9.06
N VAL A 43 22.07 31.75 -9.44
CA VAL A 43 22.94 30.70 -9.98
C VAL A 43 22.38 30.27 -11.34
N GLY A 44 23.22 30.24 -12.37
CA GLY A 44 22.87 29.70 -13.68
C GLY A 44 22.75 28.17 -13.65
N LEU A 45 21.75 27.63 -14.32
CA LEU A 45 21.52 26.19 -14.45
C LEU A 45 21.17 25.88 -15.90
N THR A 46 21.87 24.92 -16.51
CA THR A 46 21.53 24.39 -17.84
C THR A 46 20.52 23.27 -17.71
N LEU A 47 19.45 23.30 -18.51
CA LEU A 47 18.38 22.31 -18.55
C LEU A 47 18.14 21.83 -19.98
N TYR A 48 17.68 20.60 -20.11
CA TYR A 48 17.29 19.96 -21.37
C TYR A 48 15.76 19.76 -21.45
N PRO A 49 15.20 19.54 -22.66
CA PRO A 49 13.78 19.22 -22.79
C PRO A 49 13.37 18.03 -21.92
N GLY A 50 12.38 18.25 -21.04
CA GLY A 50 11.89 17.24 -20.09
C GLY A 50 12.44 17.36 -18.67
N ASP A 51 13.45 18.20 -18.43
CA ASP A 51 13.98 18.42 -17.09
C ASP A 51 13.00 19.19 -16.19
N ALA A 52 12.92 18.78 -14.93
CA ALA A 52 12.16 19.46 -13.89
C ALA A 52 13.07 19.81 -12.71
N VAL A 53 13.03 21.07 -12.27
CA VAL A 53 13.81 21.55 -11.13
C VAL A 53 12.94 21.65 -9.88
N VAL A 54 13.25 20.84 -8.88
CA VAL A 54 12.63 20.92 -7.54
C VAL A 54 13.59 21.60 -6.58
N ARG A 55 13.27 22.82 -6.16
CA ARG A 55 14.12 23.60 -5.23
C ARG A 55 14.03 23.05 -3.80
N ARG A 56 15.17 22.99 -3.09
CA ARG A 56 15.28 22.34 -1.77
C ARG A 56 14.69 20.92 -1.77
N ALA A 57 15.04 20.17 -2.82
CA ALA A 57 14.61 18.80 -3.00
C ALA A 57 14.98 17.96 -1.77
N ARG A 58 13.99 17.23 -1.25
CA ARG A 58 14.19 16.13 -0.31
C ARG A 58 13.38 14.93 -0.76
N TYR A 59 13.91 13.74 -0.51
CA TYR A 59 13.20 12.51 -0.77
C TYR A 59 12.08 12.31 0.26
N VAL A 60 10.91 11.93 -0.23
CA VAL A 60 9.78 11.50 0.60
C VAL A 60 9.44 10.08 0.20
N ARG A 61 9.54 9.16 1.16
CA ARG A 61 9.01 7.81 1.01
C ARG A 61 7.51 7.85 1.29
N TYR A 62 6.71 7.36 0.36
CA TYR A 62 5.26 7.32 0.48
C TYR A 62 4.74 5.89 0.35
N GLY A 63 3.50 5.68 0.78
CA GLY A 63 2.87 4.37 0.91
C GLY A 63 3.00 3.81 2.33
N VAL A 64 2.04 2.97 2.73
CA VAL A 64 1.93 2.46 4.10
C VAL A 64 3.03 1.44 4.38
N CYS A 65 3.85 1.64 5.41
CA CYS A 65 4.97 0.77 5.77
C CYS A 65 6.01 0.58 4.64
N ASN A 66 6.48 1.67 4.02
CA ASN A 66 7.50 1.63 2.96
C ASN A 66 8.94 1.38 3.49
N PRO A 67 9.68 0.33 3.06
CA PRO A 67 9.24 -0.80 2.24
C PRO A 67 8.72 -1.96 3.09
N GLY A 68 7.71 -2.67 2.59
CA GLY A 68 7.20 -3.89 3.22
C GLY A 68 5.69 -3.91 3.51
N GLY A 69 4.97 -2.82 3.28
CA GLY A 69 3.51 -2.84 3.29
C GLY A 69 2.94 -3.73 2.18
N SER A 70 1.72 -4.23 2.41
CA SER A 70 0.97 -5.05 1.45
C SER A 70 0.55 -4.26 0.22
N ASP A 71 0.43 -4.95 -0.92
CA ASP A 71 0.00 -4.38 -2.20
C ASP A 71 -1.40 -3.76 -2.15
N LEU A 72 -2.32 -4.41 -1.43
CA LEU A 72 -3.66 -3.93 -1.14
C LEU A 72 -3.84 -3.78 0.38
N ILE A 73 -4.44 -2.67 0.78
CA ILE A 73 -4.79 -2.38 2.17
C ILE A 73 -6.23 -1.89 2.24
N GLY A 74 -6.91 -2.09 3.36
CA GLY A 74 -8.31 -1.72 3.47
C GLY A 74 -8.95 -2.20 4.76
N TYR A 75 -10.24 -2.52 4.69
CA TYR A 75 -10.99 -3.05 5.82
C TYR A 75 -12.12 -3.99 5.39
N LYS A 76 -12.52 -4.90 6.29
CA LYS A 76 -13.77 -5.67 6.17
C LYS A 76 -14.78 -5.14 7.20
N PRO A 77 -15.97 -4.66 6.79
CA PRO A 77 -17.06 -4.41 7.72
C PRO A 77 -17.48 -5.73 8.37
N VAL A 78 -17.61 -5.73 9.70
CA VAL A 78 -18.08 -6.90 10.46
C VAL A 78 -19.27 -6.48 11.32
N THR A 79 -20.27 -7.35 11.40
CA THR A 79 -21.42 -7.14 12.31
C THR A 79 -20.96 -7.39 13.75
N ILE A 80 -21.09 -6.37 14.58
CA ILE A 80 -20.76 -6.38 16.01
C ILE A 80 -21.71 -7.34 16.75
N THR A 81 -21.15 -8.30 17.49
CA THR A 81 -21.89 -9.21 18.38
C THR A 81 -22.06 -8.60 19.79
N PRO A 82 -22.93 -9.13 20.67
CA PRO A 82 -23.16 -8.57 22.02
C PRO A 82 -21.88 -8.39 22.87
N ASP A 83 -20.90 -9.27 22.71
CA ASP A 83 -19.57 -9.20 23.33
C ASP A 83 -18.68 -8.08 22.76
N MET A 84 -19.00 -7.54 21.58
CA MET A 84 -18.30 -6.43 20.93
C MET A 84 -18.98 -5.07 21.17
N VAL A 85 -20.11 -5.03 21.90
CA VAL A 85 -20.91 -3.81 22.14
C VAL A 85 -20.10 -2.76 22.92
N GLY A 86 -20.14 -1.52 22.42
CA GLY A 86 -19.34 -0.39 22.93
C GLY A 86 -18.08 -0.09 22.11
N GLN A 87 -17.82 -0.85 21.05
CA GLN A 87 -16.62 -0.70 20.21
C GLN A 87 -17.00 -0.37 18.75
N THR A 88 -16.28 0.56 18.12
CA THR A 88 -16.30 0.75 16.65
C THR A 88 -15.15 -0.05 16.05
N VAL A 89 -15.43 -1.07 15.22
CA VAL A 89 -14.41 -1.99 14.70
C VAL A 89 -14.35 -1.96 13.17
N ALA A 90 -13.34 -1.28 12.63
CA ALA A 90 -12.90 -1.48 11.27
C ALA A 90 -11.76 -2.51 11.29
N VAL A 91 -12.04 -3.74 10.83
CA VAL A 91 -11.01 -4.78 10.81
C VAL A 91 -10.06 -4.47 9.66
N PHE A 92 -8.89 -3.92 9.99
CA PHE A 92 -7.87 -3.59 9.00
C PHE A 92 -7.46 -4.85 8.23
N THR A 93 -7.45 -4.74 6.90
CA THR A 93 -7.16 -5.84 5.99
C THR A 93 -5.92 -5.54 5.17
N ALA A 94 -4.99 -6.49 5.11
CA ALA A 94 -3.76 -6.44 4.34
C ALA A 94 -3.66 -7.66 3.41
N VAL A 95 -3.64 -7.43 2.10
CA VAL A 95 -3.51 -8.49 1.09
C VAL A 95 -2.23 -8.28 0.28
N GLU A 96 -1.30 -9.21 0.40
CA GLU A 96 -0.08 -9.27 -0.39
C GLU A 96 -0.31 -10.19 -1.59
N ALA A 97 -0.36 -9.63 -2.81
CA ALA A 97 -0.63 -10.40 -4.01
C ALA A 97 0.68 -10.98 -4.55
N LYS A 98 0.71 -12.28 -4.84
CA LYS A 98 1.87 -12.94 -5.44
C LYS A 98 1.47 -13.81 -6.62
N SER A 99 2.37 -13.88 -7.61
CA SER A 99 2.30 -14.93 -8.62
C SER A 99 2.42 -16.33 -7.98
N ALA A 100 2.09 -17.38 -8.73
CA ALA A 100 2.14 -18.77 -8.25
C ALA A 100 3.50 -19.14 -7.62
N THR A 101 4.60 -18.62 -8.18
CA THR A 101 5.97 -18.84 -7.69
C THR A 101 6.53 -17.67 -6.87
N GLY A 102 5.81 -16.56 -6.79
CA GLY A 102 6.21 -15.34 -6.09
C GLY A 102 6.35 -15.56 -4.58
N ARG A 103 7.41 -14.98 -3.99
CA ARG A 103 7.69 -15.10 -2.55
C ARG A 103 7.56 -13.74 -1.86
N ALA A 104 6.82 -13.70 -0.76
CA ALA A 104 6.78 -12.53 0.11
C ALA A 104 8.15 -12.33 0.80
N THR A 105 8.59 -11.08 0.85
CA THR A 105 9.84 -10.68 1.51
C THR A 105 9.74 -10.79 3.03
N LYS A 106 10.88 -10.80 3.75
CA LYS A 106 10.89 -10.80 5.22
C LYS A 106 10.11 -9.62 5.82
N LYS A 107 10.20 -8.44 5.18
CA LYS A 107 9.50 -7.23 5.62
C LYS A 107 7.98 -7.35 5.46
N GLN A 108 7.52 -7.87 4.32
CA GLN A 108 6.10 -8.15 4.08
C GLN A 108 5.54 -9.18 5.07
N LYS A 109 6.29 -10.26 5.32
CA LYS A 109 5.89 -11.25 6.33
C LYS A 109 5.80 -10.65 7.75
N ASN A 110 6.70 -9.73 8.10
CA ASN A 110 6.63 -9.03 9.39
C ASN A 110 5.40 -8.13 9.49
N PHE A 111 5.08 -7.40 8.42
CA PHE A 111 3.89 -6.55 8.36
C PHE A 111 2.61 -7.37 8.52
N LEU A 112 2.45 -8.45 7.73
CA LEU A 112 1.28 -9.32 7.81
C LEU A 112 1.12 -9.96 9.20
N ARG A 113 2.21 -10.43 9.82
CA ARG A 113 2.16 -10.97 11.19
C ARG A 113 1.67 -9.94 12.20
N ARG A 114 2.08 -8.68 12.06
CA ARG A 114 1.66 -7.61 12.97
C ARG A 114 0.18 -7.29 12.80
N VAL A 115 -0.32 -7.27 11.56
CA VAL A 115 -1.74 -7.08 11.29
C VAL A 115 -2.57 -8.21 11.92
N GLN A 116 -2.15 -9.47 11.74
CA GLN A 116 -2.81 -10.62 12.37
C GLN A 116 -2.78 -10.60 13.90
N SER A 117 -1.64 -10.24 14.51
CA SER A 117 -1.52 -10.20 15.98
C SER A 117 -2.44 -9.17 16.61
N ASP A 118 -2.73 -8.09 15.89
CA ASP A 118 -3.53 -6.97 16.38
C ASP A 118 -5.02 -7.11 15.98
N GLY A 119 -5.44 -8.31 15.54
CA GLY A 119 -6.84 -8.63 15.21
C GLY A 119 -7.28 -8.26 13.79
N GLY A 120 -6.36 -7.83 12.93
CA GLY A 120 -6.63 -7.56 11.51
C GLY A 120 -6.58 -8.81 10.63
N ILE A 121 -7.08 -8.69 9.40
CA ILE A 121 -7.06 -9.76 8.40
C ILE A 121 -5.81 -9.57 7.54
N ALA A 122 -4.90 -10.55 7.55
CA ALA A 122 -3.67 -10.49 6.76
C ALA A 122 -3.47 -11.78 5.95
N ILE A 123 -3.23 -11.67 4.64
CA ILE A 123 -3.08 -12.84 3.76
C ILE A 123 -2.08 -12.61 2.62
N ILE A 124 -1.40 -13.70 2.23
CA ILE A 124 -0.66 -13.79 0.96
C ILE A 124 -1.57 -14.51 -0.04
N ALA A 125 -2.15 -13.76 -0.98
CA ALA A 125 -3.07 -14.29 -1.98
C ALA A 125 -2.36 -14.51 -3.31
N ARG A 126 -2.54 -15.69 -3.90
CA ARG A 126 -2.07 -16.09 -5.23
C ARG A 126 -3.21 -16.18 -6.24
N SER A 127 -4.43 -16.30 -5.74
CA SER A 127 -5.64 -16.23 -6.54
C SER A 127 -6.79 -15.65 -5.71
N PRO A 128 -7.91 -15.28 -6.35
CA PRO A 128 -9.11 -14.81 -5.67
C PRO A 128 -9.62 -15.76 -4.57
N GLU A 129 -9.47 -17.06 -4.78
CA GLU A 129 -9.98 -18.12 -3.90
C GLU A 129 -9.26 -18.19 -2.55
N ASP A 130 -8.12 -17.49 -2.41
CA ASP A 130 -7.43 -17.39 -1.12
C ASP A 130 -8.16 -16.43 -0.15
N LEU A 131 -9.03 -15.52 -0.64
CA LEU A 131 -9.70 -14.53 0.20
C LEU A 131 -10.79 -15.16 1.11
N PRO A 132 -10.91 -14.73 2.38
CA PRO A 132 -11.87 -15.28 3.34
C PRO A 132 -13.23 -14.57 3.40
#